data_AF-A0A527HCL6-F1
#
_entry.id   AF-A0A527HCL6-F1
#
_cell.length_a   1.000
_cell.length_b   1.000
_cell.length_c   1.000
_cell.angle_alpha   90.00
_cell.angle_beta   90.00
_cell.angle_gamma   90.00
#
_symmetry.space_group_name_H-M   'P 1'
#
loop_
_entity.id
_entity.type
_entity.pdbx_description
1 polymer ?
#
loop_
_entity_poly.entity_id
_entity_poly.type
_entity_poly.pdbx_seq_one_letter_code
_entity_poly.pdbx_strand_id
1 'polypeptide(L)'
;TKYALPAYYIVAPAEASSNLARYDGVRYGLRVPGKDIVDMYEKTRAAGFGREVKRRIMIGTYVLSAGYYDAYYLQAQKVRNLIKRDFETVFAAGVDVILTPATPSAAFGVADEDMAADPVKMYLNDIFTVTVNMAGLPGIAVPAGLDAKGLPLGLQLIGRPFDEETLFQTAAVIEQAAGTFQPEKWW
;
A
#
# COMPACT_ATOMS: atom_id res chain seq x y z
N THR A 1 -9.79 -10.55 2.68
CA THR A 1 -9.26 -11.77 3.31
C THR A 1 -8.39 -11.43 4.51
N LYS A 2 -8.54 -12.13 5.66
CA LYS A 2 -7.89 -11.80 6.96
C LYS A 2 -6.35 -11.69 6.89
N TYR A 3 -5.72 -12.38 5.95
CA TYR A 3 -4.25 -12.49 5.86
C TYR A 3 -3.60 -11.57 4.83
N ALA A 4 -4.39 -10.83 4.03
CA ALA A 4 -3.84 -10.01 2.96
C ALA A 4 -2.99 -8.85 3.47
N LEU A 5 -3.49 -8.14 4.48
CA LEU A 5 -2.78 -7.01 5.06
C LEU A 5 -1.45 -7.45 5.73
N PRO A 6 -1.42 -8.47 6.62
CA PRO A 6 -0.16 -8.97 7.16
C PRO A 6 0.82 -9.46 6.08
N ALA A 7 0.34 -10.15 5.04
CA ALA A 7 1.21 -10.63 3.97
C ALA A 7 1.85 -9.47 3.18
N TYR A 8 1.07 -8.43 2.86
CA TYR A 8 1.61 -7.23 2.21
C TYR A 8 2.69 -6.55 3.07
N TYR A 9 2.46 -6.42 4.38
CA TYR A 9 3.42 -5.83 5.32
C TYR A 9 4.63 -6.73 5.64
N ILE A 10 4.73 -7.91 5.02
CA ILE A 10 5.96 -8.71 4.96
C ILE A 10 6.65 -8.53 3.60
N VAL A 11 5.89 -8.68 2.51
CA VAL A 11 6.43 -8.62 1.14
C VAL A 11 6.98 -7.23 0.82
N ALA A 12 6.18 -6.18 1.04
CA ALA A 12 6.58 -4.81 0.67
C ALA A 12 7.81 -4.32 1.44
N PRO A 13 7.94 -4.50 2.78
CA PRO A 13 9.17 -4.14 3.48
C PRO A 13 10.38 -4.98 3.08
N ALA A 14 10.21 -6.29 2.80
CA ALA A 14 11.29 -7.14 2.31
C ALA A 14 11.85 -6.65 0.97
N GLU A 15 10.97 -6.31 0.03
CA GLU A 15 11.38 -5.74 -1.25
C GLU A 15 11.97 -4.33 -1.08
N ALA A 16 11.40 -3.52 -0.18
CA ALA A 16 11.92 -2.18 0.12
C ALA A 16 13.33 -2.22 0.69
N SER A 17 13.67 -3.14 1.61
CA SER A 17 15.00 -3.20 2.21
C SER A 17 16.09 -3.45 1.17
N SER A 18 15.81 -4.30 0.17
CA SER A 18 16.68 -4.55 -0.98
C SER A 18 16.70 -3.37 -1.95
N ASN A 19 15.52 -2.87 -2.35
CA ASN A 19 15.42 -1.77 -3.32
C ASN A 19 16.09 -0.48 -2.84
N LEU A 20 15.99 -0.17 -1.54
CA LEU A 20 16.58 1.00 -0.92
C LEU A 20 18.06 0.81 -0.52
N ALA A 21 18.63 -0.39 -0.70
CA ALA A 21 20.06 -0.62 -0.43
C ALA A 21 20.97 0.23 -1.34
N ARG A 22 20.47 0.62 -2.52
CA ARG A 22 21.20 1.47 -3.48
C ARG A 22 21.50 2.89 -2.98
N TYR A 23 20.77 3.38 -1.97
CA TYR A 23 20.96 4.71 -1.41
C TYR A 23 22.01 4.66 -0.31
N ASP A 24 23.23 5.01 -0.69
CA ASP A 24 24.43 4.69 0.06
C ASP A 24 25.46 5.84 0.07
N GLY A 25 25.17 6.95 -0.62
CA GLY A 25 26.02 8.14 -0.70
C GLY A 25 27.28 7.98 -1.55
N VAL A 26 27.44 6.87 -2.29
CA VAL A 26 28.62 6.65 -3.14
C VAL A 26 28.46 7.31 -4.50
N ARG A 27 27.32 7.07 -5.16
CA ARG A 27 27.08 7.54 -6.54
C ARG A 27 26.30 8.85 -6.60
N TYR A 28 25.37 9.06 -5.67
CA TYR A 28 24.45 10.20 -5.69
C TYR A 28 23.78 10.41 -4.33
N GLY A 29 23.16 11.58 -4.17
CA GLY A 29 22.36 11.94 -3.00
C GLY A 29 23.18 12.45 -1.81
N LEU A 30 22.58 12.36 -0.63
CA LEU A 30 23.24 12.71 0.63
C LEU A 30 24.47 11.82 0.85
N ARG A 31 25.57 12.42 1.30
CA ARG A 31 26.77 11.72 1.76
C ARG A 31 27.28 12.35 3.05
N VAL A 32 27.32 11.57 4.12
CA VAL A 32 27.86 12.02 5.41
C VAL A 32 29.26 11.45 5.58
N PRO A 33 30.29 12.28 5.86
CA PRO A 33 31.64 11.79 6.10
C PRO A 33 31.72 10.78 7.26
N GLY A 34 32.46 9.69 7.04
CA GLY A 34 32.75 8.66 8.04
C GLY A 34 34.24 8.37 8.13
N LYS A 35 34.67 7.70 9.21
CA LYS A 35 36.07 7.31 9.43
C LYS A 35 36.56 6.25 8.42
N ASP A 36 35.63 5.47 7.91
CA ASP A 36 35.83 4.42 6.90
C ASP A 36 34.54 4.29 6.06
N ILE A 37 34.54 3.37 5.09
CA ILE A 37 33.40 3.16 4.19
C ILE A 37 32.14 2.68 4.92
N VAL A 38 32.29 1.84 5.96
CA VAL A 38 31.17 1.29 6.72
C VAL A 38 30.51 2.41 7.53
N ASP A 39 31.30 3.20 8.25
CA ASP A 39 30.83 4.34 9.02
C ASP A 39 30.18 5.40 8.12
N MET A 40 30.73 5.63 6.93
CA MET A 40 30.11 6.51 5.93
C MET A 40 28.72 6.00 5.52
N TYR A 41 28.57 4.70 5.23
CA TYR A 41 27.28 4.11 4.88
C TYR A 41 26.25 4.22 6.00
N GLU A 42 26.64 3.84 7.22
CA GLU A 42 25.76 3.88 8.39
C GLU A 42 25.28 5.30 8.68
N LYS A 43 26.21 6.27 8.74
CA LYS A 43 25.86 7.68 8.98
C LYS A 43 25.01 8.27 7.87
N THR A 44 25.34 7.99 6.62
CA THR A 44 24.58 8.52 5.47
C THR A 44 23.14 8.03 5.48
N ARG A 45 22.94 6.72 5.67
CA ARG A 45 21.60 6.11 5.72
C ARG A 45 20.84 6.52 6.98
N ALA A 46 21.55 6.66 8.10
CA ALA A 46 20.95 7.14 9.36
C ALA A 46 20.50 8.60 9.26
N ALA A 47 21.24 9.47 8.60
CA ALA A 47 20.83 10.86 8.41
C ALA A 47 19.76 11.02 7.32
N GLY A 48 19.85 10.24 6.23
CA GLY A 48 19.00 10.40 5.05
C GLY A 48 17.60 9.78 5.18
N PHE A 49 17.44 8.66 5.88
CA PHE A 49 16.14 8.01 5.98
C PHE A 49 15.31 8.50 7.18
N GLY A 50 14.04 8.81 6.92
CA GLY A 50 13.04 9.05 7.95
C GLY A 50 12.74 7.82 8.81
N ARG A 51 12.06 8.03 9.94
CA ARG A 51 11.76 6.98 10.93
C ARG A 51 10.99 5.79 10.34
N GLU A 52 9.94 6.05 9.55
CA GLU A 52 9.13 5.00 8.93
C GLU A 52 9.92 4.17 7.91
N VAL A 53 10.75 4.83 7.09
CA VAL A 53 11.60 4.15 6.10
C VAL A 53 12.60 3.22 6.80
N LYS A 54 13.25 3.71 7.87
CA LYS A 54 14.15 2.87 8.69
C LYS A 54 13.43 1.67 9.28
N ARG A 55 12.21 1.87 9.84
CA ARG A 55 11.40 0.78 10.38
C ARG A 55 11.14 -0.30 9.31
N ARG A 56 10.73 0.09 8.11
CA ARG A 56 10.48 -0.84 6.99
C ARG A 56 11.75 -1.56 6.53
N ILE A 57 12.88 -0.86 6.44
CA ILE A 57 14.17 -1.50 6.11
C ILE A 57 14.54 -2.54 7.17
N MET A 58 14.43 -2.22 8.46
CA MET A 58 14.78 -3.15 9.53
C MET A 58 13.89 -4.39 9.52
N ILE A 59 12.58 -4.23 9.38
CA ILE A 59 11.62 -5.36 9.26
C ILE A 59 11.94 -6.18 8.01
N GLY A 60 12.14 -5.53 6.86
CA GLY A 60 12.45 -6.18 5.60
C GLY A 60 13.72 -7.01 5.64
N THR A 61 14.80 -6.46 6.20
CA THR A 61 16.06 -7.18 6.38
C THR A 61 15.90 -8.36 7.34
N TYR A 62 15.10 -8.20 8.40
CA TYR A 62 14.82 -9.28 9.36
C TYR A 62 14.08 -10.45 8.71
N VAL A 63 12.99 -10.19 7.98
CA VAL A 63 12.19 -11.26 7.36
C VAL A 63 12.91 -11.97 6.21
N LEU A 64 13.97 -11.35 5.65
CA LEU A 64 14.85 -11.97 4.65
C LEU A 64 16.07 -12.68 5.26
N SER A 65 16.30 -12.56 6.56
CA SER A 65 17.48 -13.14 7.20
C SER A 65 17.41 -14.67 7.27
N ALA A 66 18.58 -15.31 7.30
CA ALA A 66 18.71 -16.76 7.41
C ALA A 66 17.98 -17.26 8.67
N GLY A 67 17.16 -18.31 8.50
CA GLY A 67 16.32 -18.87 9.57
C GLY A 67 14.90 -18.27 9.66
N TYR A 68 14.68 -17.06 9.13
CA TYR A 68 13.38 -16.39 9.15
C TYR A 68 12.72 -16.28 7.76
N TYR A 69 13.51 -16.41 6.69
CA TYR A 69 13.04 -16.35 5.31
C TYR A 69 11.83 -17.27 5.03
N ASP A 70 11.97 -18.56 5.35
CA ASP A 70 10.92 -19.56 5.08
C ASP A 70 9.68 -19.36 5.93
N ALA A 71 9.85 -18.85 7.16
CA ALA A 71 8.78 -18.65 8.13
C ALA A 71 7.95 -17.39 7.82
N TYR A 72 8.56 -16.35 7.25
CA TYR A 72 7.91 -15.08 6.98
C TYR A 72 7.74 -14.82 5.49
N TYR A 73 8.83 -14.55 4.76
CA TYR A 73 8.73 -14.09 3.37
C TYR A 73 8.14 -15.16 2.45
N LEU A 74 8.58 -16.41 2.54
CA LEU A 74 8.04 -17.50 1.73
C LEU A 74 6.55 -17.78 2.05
N GLN A 75 6.15 -17.69 3.32
CA GLN A 75 4.73 -17.83 3.69
C GLN A 75 3.89 -16.69 3.14
N ALA A 76 4.38 -15.45 3.21
CA ALA A 76 3.68 -14.30 2.66
C ALA A 76 3.49 -14.42 1.13
N GLN A 77 4.49 -14.95 0.41
CA GLN A 77 4.38 -15.24 -1.02
C GLN A 77 3.35 -16.34 -1.33
N LYS A 78 3.22 -17.37 -0.47
CA LYS A 78 2.15 -18.38 -0.61
C LYS A 78 0.77 -17.75 -0.39
N VAL A 79 0.62 -16.90 0.62
CA VAL A 79 -0.62 -16.15 0.87
C VAL A 79 -0.95 -15.23 -0.30
N ARG A 80 0.04 -14.57 -0.91
CA ARG A 80 -0.13 -13.78 -2.14
C ARG A 80 -0.76 -14.60 -3.26
N ASN A 81 -0.30 -15.83 -3.48
CA ASN A 81 -0.88 -16.73 -4.48
C ASN A 81 -2.32 -17.12 -4.15
N LEU A 82 -2.66 -17.34 -2.88
CA LEU A 82 -4.04 -17.60 -2.47
C LEU A 82 -4.96 -16.41 -2.75
N ILE A 83 -4.51 -15.19 -2.43
CA ILE A 83 -5.27 -13.96 -2.72
C ILE A 83 -5.53 -13.84 -4.22
N LYS A 84 -4.50 -14.06 -5.05
CA LYS A 84 -4.65 -14.04 -6.51
C LYS A 84 -5.69 -15.07 -6.97
N ARG A 85 -5.64 -16.29 -6.45
CA ARG A 85 -6.58 -17.36 -6.79
C ARG A 85 -8.02 -17.03 -6.41
N ASP A 86 -8.25 -16.33 -5.29
CA ASP A 86 -9.58 -15.89 -4.89
C ASP A 86 -10.19 -14.97 -5.95
N PHE A 87 -9.43 -13.99 -6.45
CA PHE A 87 -9.89 -13.11 -7.54
C PHE A 87 -10.11 -13.86 -8.85
N GLU A 88 -9.18 -14.73 -9.25
CA GLU A 88 -9.32 -15.57 -10.46
C GLU A 88 -10.60 -16.41 -10.41
N THR A 89 -10.93 -16.96 -9.24
CA THR A 89 -12.15 -17.76 -9.04
C THR A 89 -13.40 -16.92 -9.21
N VAL A 90 -13.42 -15.70 -8.64
CA VAL A 90 -14.57 -14.79 -8.76
C VAL A 90 -14.78 -14.34 -10.20
N PHE A 91 -13.70 -13.97 -10.90
CA PHE A 91 -13.79 -13.59 -12.32
C PHE A 91 -14.20 -14.79 -13.21
N ALA A 92 -13.71 -16.00 -12.92
CA ALA A 92 -14.12 -17.21 -13.63
C ALA A 92 -15.58 -17.59 -13.38
N ALA A 93 -16.17 -17.19 -12.26
CA ALA A 93 -17.59 -17.36 -11.96
C ALA A 93 -18.52 -16.38 -12.71
N GLY A 94 -17.95 -15.51 -13.56
CA GLY A 94 -18.71 -14.59 -14.41
C GLY A 94 -18.91 -13.19 -13.81
N VAL A 95 -18.16 -12.83 -12.76
CA VAL A 95 -18.11 -11.44 -12.28
C VAL A 95 -17.15 -10.66 -13.18
N ASP A 96 -17.57 -9.50 -13.69
CA ASP A 96 -16.71 -8.66 -14.54
C ASP A 96 -15.91 -7.62 -13.73
N VAL A 97 -16.52 -7.06 -12.69
CA VAL A 97 -15.93 -6.03 -11.82
C VAL A 97 -16.35 -6.26 -10.38
N ILE A 98 -15.41 -6.09 -9.44
CA ILE A 98 -15.68 -6.18 -7.99
C ILE A 98 -15.74 -4.77 -7.40
N LEU A 99 -16.80 -4.48 -6.65
CA LEU A 99 -17.01 -3.21 -5.94
C LEU A 99 -16.72 -3.36 -4.45
N THR A 100 -15.94 -2.44 -3.89
CA THR A 100 -15.61 -2.36 -2.45
C THR A 100 -15.43 -0.88 -2.05
N PRO A 101 -15.51 -0.50 -0.76
CA PRO A 101 -14.98 0.80 -0.34
C PRO A 101 -13.50 0.95 -0.73
N ALA A 102 -13.07 2.16 -1.08
CA ALA A 102 -11.66 2.48 -1.31
C ALA A 102 -10.88 2.60 0.01
N THR A 103 -11.53 3.15 1.03
CA THR A 103 -10.99 3.31 2.40
C THR A 103 -12.02 2.86 3.44
N PRO A 104 -11.61 2.48 4.66
CA PRO A 104 -12.54 2.12 5.75
C PRO A 104 -13.37 3.28 6.29
N SER A 105 -12.88 4.51 6.14
CA SER A 105 -13.53 5.72 6.62
C SER A 105 -13.20 6.90 5.71
N ALA A 106 -13.86 8.03 5.96
CA ALA A 106 -13.42 9.33 5.45
C ALA A 106 -12.00 9.68 5.96
N ALA A 107 -11.41 10.71 5.34
CA ALA A 107 -10.09 11.20 5.72
C ALA A 107 -10.03 11.60 7.21
N PHE A 108 -8.95 11.19 7.89
CA PHE A 108 -8.63 11.64 9.25
C PHE A 108 -7.86 12.98 9.22
N GLY A 109 -7.79 13.66 10.36
CA GLY A 109 -7.14 14.96 10.48
C GLY A 109 -5.60 14.87 10.41
N VAL A 110 -4.94 15.92 9.91
CA VAL A 110 -3.47 15.97 9.76
C VAL A 110 -2.72 15.80 11.10
N ALA A 111 -3.32 16.21 12.21
CA ALA A 111 -2.76 16.12 13.56
C ALA A 111 -3.49 15.07 14.42
N ASP A 112 -4.04 14.02 13.80
CA ASP A 112 -4.68 12.94 14.52
C ASP A 112 -3.64 12.14 15.34
N GLU A 113 -3.61 12.41 16.65
CA GLU A 113 -2.63 11.82 17.58
C GLU A 113 -2.79 10.30 17.67
N ASP A 114 -4.01 9.78 17.53
CA ASP A 114 -4.30 8.34 17.57
C ASP A 114 -3.74 7.62 16.34
N MET A 115 -3.79 8.25 15.17
CA MET A 115 -3.18 7.74 13.94
C MET A 115 -1.65 7.86 13.95
N ALA A 116 -1.13 8.95 14.53
CA ALA A 116 0.32 9.16 14.65
C ALA A 116 0.98 8.21 15.66
N ALA A 117 0.26 7.84 16.72
CA ALA A 117 0.77 6.98 17.79
C ALA A 117 0.86 5.51 17.39
N ASP A 118 -0.03 5.02 16.52
CA ASP A 118 -0.11 3.61 16.15
C ASP A 118 0.05 3.37 14.63
N PRO A 119 1.24 2.94 14.19
CA PRO A 119 1.50 2.57 12.79
C PRO A 119 0.55 1.49 12.26
N VAL A 120 0.09 0.57 13.12
CA VAL A 120 -0.82 -0.51 12.71
C VAL A 120 -2.18 0.04 12.34
N LYS A 121 -2.69 1.04 13.09
CA LYS A 121 -3.93 1.75 12.70
C LYS A 121 -3.79 2.40 11.34
N MET A 122 -2.64 3.04 11.07
CA MET A 122 -2.38 3.63 9.77
C MET A 122 -2.43 2.58 8.66
N TYR A 123 -1.84 1.41 8.88
CA TYR A 123 -1.84 0.30 7.91
C TYR A 123 -3.23 -0.29 7.64
N LEU A 124 -4.14 -0.27 8.63
CA LEU A 124 -5.51 -0.76 8.44
C LEU A 124 -6.31 0.06 7.41
N ASN A 125 -5.90 1.30 7.13
CA ASN A 125 -6.52 2.09 6.05
C ASN A 125 -6.34 1.44 4.68
N ASP A 126 -5.31 0.62 4.50
CA ASP A 126 -5.03 -0.02 3.22
C ASP A 126 -5.74 -1.38 3.04
N ILE A 127 -6.61 -1.78 3.98
CA ILE A 127 -7.21 -3.14 4.00
C ILE A 127 -7.95 -3.51 2.71
N PHE A 128 -8.52 -2.51 2.01
CA PHE A 128 -9.25 -2.71 0.76
C PHE A 128 -8.38 -2.55 -0.49
N THR A 129 -7.18 -1.98 -0.38
CA THR A 129 -6.34 -1.62 -1.54
C THR A 129 -5.19 -2.60 -1.72
N VAL A 130 -4.55 -3.07 -0.66
CA VAL A 130 -3.35 -3.94 -0.77
C VAL A 130 -3.62 -5.27 -1.46
N THR A 131 -4.84 -5.79 -1.36
CA THR A 131 -5.26 -7.04 -2.02
C THR A 131 -5.13 -6.94 -3.54
N VAL A 132 -5.41 -5.75 -4.10
CA VAL A 132 -5.32 -5.45 -5.53
C VAL A 132 -3.86 -5.52 -5.99
N ASN A 133 -2.93 -4.89 -5.26
CA ASN A 133 -1.50 -4.94 -5.57
C ASN A 133 -0.92 -6.35 -5.44
N MET A 134 -1.34 -7.09 -4.41
CA MET A 134 -0.88 -8.45 -4.16
C MET A 134 -1.33 -9.41 -5.27
N ALA A 135 -2.54 -9.23 -5.80
CA ALA A 135 -3.07 -9.99 -6.92
C ALA A 135 -2.55 -9.50 -8.30
N GLY A 136 -2.02 -8.27 -8.38
CA GLY A 136 -1.56 -7.66 -9.62
C GLY A 136 -2.71 -7.25 -10.55
N LEU A 137 -3.79 -6.74 -9.98
CA LEU A 137 -5.01 -6.36 -10.70
C LEU A 137 -5.11 -4.85 -10.90
N PRO A 138 -5.84 -4.38 -11.92
CA PRO A 138 -6.21 -2.98 -12.02
C PRO A 138 -7.30 -2.62 -11.00
N GLY A 139 -7.19 -1.44 -10.40
CA GLY A 139 -8.20 -0.86 -9.52
C GLY A 139 -8.36 0.63 -9.78
N ILE A 140 -9.60 1.13 -9.70
CA ILE A 140 -9.93 2.55 -9.83
C ILE A 140 -10.78 2.99 -8.64
N ALA A 141 -10.48 4.18 -8.10
CA ALA A 141 -11.29 4.79 -7.06
C ALA A 141 -12.24 5.83 -7.68
N VAL A 142 -13.50 5.82 -7.27
CA VAL A 142 -14.57 6.68 -7.76
C VAL A 142 -15.33 7.31 -6.58
N PRO A 143 -15.93 8.50 -6.77
CA PRO A 143 -16.73 9.15 -5.74
C PRO A 143 -17.91 8.28 -5.27
N ALA A 144 -18.17 8.28 -3.95
CA ALA A 144 -19.27 7.54 -3.33
C ALA A 144 -20.32 8.43 -2.66
N GLY A 145 -19.94 9.66 -2.30
CA GLY A 145 -20.74 10.55 -1.45
C GLY A 145 -19.87 11.36 -0.50
N LEU A 146 -20.55 12.06 0.40
CA LEU A 146 -19.92 12.72 1.54
C LEU A 146 -20.32 11.99 2.83
N ASP A 147 -19.42 11.98 3.81
CA ASP A 147 -19.76 11.58 5.17
C ASP A 147 -20.61 12.66 5.88
N ALA A 148 -21.01 12.39 7.13
CA ALA A 148 -21.79 13.32 7.94
C ALA A 148 -21.06 14.65 8.25
N LYS A 149 -19.75 14.72 8.02
CA LYS A 149 -18.91 15.91 8.22
C LYS A 149 -18.60 16.63 6.89
N GLY A 150 -19.15 16.17 5.78
CA GLY A 150 -18.90 16.73 4.45
C GLY A 150 -17.59 16.28 3.80
N LEU A 151 -16.95 15.21 4.30
CA LEU A 151 -15.71 14.68 3.74
C LEU A 151 -15.99 13.64 2.64
N PRO A 152 -15.25 13.66 1.51
CA PRO A 152 -15.43 12.69 0.43
C PRO A 152 -15.22 11.24 0.88
N LEU A 153 -16.12 10.37 0.42
CA LEU A 153 -16.01 8.92 0.50
C LEU A 153 -15.71 8.36 -0.90
N GLY A 154 -14.92 7.29 -0.94
CA GLY A 154 -14.52 6.62 -2.18
C GLY A 154 -15.01 5.18 -2.24
N LEU A 155 -15.53 4.79 -3.40
CA LEU A 155 -15.68 3.40 -3.80
C LEU A 155 -14.48 3.01 -4.66
N GLN A 156 -14.14 1.73 -4.67
CA GLN A 156 -13.12 1.15 -5.50
C GLN A 156 -13.73 0.04 -6.34
N LEU A 157 -13.47 0.10 -7.64
CA LEU A 157 -13.76 -0.97 -8.58
C LEU A 157 -12.45 -1.71 -8.88
N ILE A 158 -12.50 -3.03 -8.92
CA ILE A 158 -11.36 -3.91 -9.21
C ILE A 158 -11.72 -4.73 -10.46
N GLY A 159 -10.88 -4.61 -11.50
CA GLY A 159 -11.09 -5.26 -12.79
C GLY A 159 -10.23 -6.52 -12.99
N ARG A 160 -10.47 -7.20 -14.11
CA ARG A 160 -9.62 -8.30 -14.58
C ARG A 160 -8.25 -7.78 -15.04
N PRO A 161 -7.21 -8.64 -15.07
CA PRO A 161 -5.93 -8.25 -15.65
C PRO A 161 -6.10 -7.70 -17.08
N PHE A 162 -5.58 -6.49 -17.33
CA PHE A 162 -5.59 -5.82 -18.64
C PHE A 162 -6.98 -5.48 -19.21
N ASP A 163 -7.99 -5.37 -18.35
CA ASP A 163 -9.36 -5.02 -18.71
C ASP A 163 -9.77 -3.64 -18.15
N GLU A 164 -8.86 -2.66 -18.25
CA GLU A 164 -9.09 -1.30 -17.77
C GLU A 164 -10.23 -0.60 -18.53
N GLU A 165 -10.53 -1.01 -19.76
CA GLU A 165 -11.66 -0.48 -20.53
C GLU A 165 -13.00 -0.70 -19.82
N THR A 166 -13.31 -1.94 -19.45
CA THR A 166 -14.52 -2.29 -18.68
C THR A 166 -14.55 -1.54 -17.34
N LEU A 167 -13.37 -1.40 -16.72
CA LEU A 167 -13.23 -0.70 -15.46
C LEU A 167 -13.57 0.80 -15.59
N PHE A 168 -13.08 1.48 -16.64
CA PHE A 168 -13.42 2.88 -16.93
C PHE A 168 -14.89 3.07 -17.31
N GLN A 169 -15.46 2.18 -18.11
CA GLN A 169 -16.89 2.24 -18.46
C GLN A 169 -17.78 2.15 -17.21
N THR A 170 -17.47 1.22 -16.31
CA THR A 170 -18.20 1.05 -15.05
C THR A 170 -17.99 2.24 -14.12
N ALA A 171 -16.75 2.75 -14.02
CA ALA A 171 -16.42 3.91 -13.21
C ALA A 171 -17.18 5.17 -13.65
N ALA A 172 -17.30 5.40 -14.96
CA ALA A 172 -18.02 6.55 -15.50
C ALA A 172 -19.50 6.57 -15.09
N VAL A 173 -20.16 5.41 -15.03
CA VAL A 173 -21.55 5.31 -14.55
C VAL A 173 -21.66 5.72 -13.08
N ILE A 174 -20.72 5.26 -12.24
CA ILE A 174 -20.71 5.63 -10.81
C ILE A 174 -20.41 7.11 -10.63
N GLU A 175 -19.43 7.65 -11.36
CA GLU A 175 -19.08 9.07 -11.30
C GLU A 175 -20.26 9.96 -11.70
N GLN A 176 -20.96 9.62 -12.79
CA GLN A 176 -22.15 10.36 -13.22
C GLN A 176 -23.28 10.33 -12.19
N ALA A 177 -23.47 9.19 -11.52
CA ALA A 177 -24.50 9.03 -10.50
C ALA A 177 -24.15 9.74 -9.18
N ALA A 178 -22.88 9.69 -8.77
CA ALA A 178 -22.40 10.28 -7.52
C ALA A 178 -22.19 11.81 -7.62
N GLY A 179 -21.88 12.30 -8.82
CA GLY A 179 -21.53 13.70 -9.05
C GLY A 179 -20.13 14.06 -8.57
N THR A 180 -19.84 15.36 -8.49
CA THR A 180 -18.54 15.89 -8.08
C THR A 180 -18.60 16.55 -6.72
N PHE A 181 -17.60 16.28 -5.89
CA PHE A 181 -17.43 16.88 -4.57
C PHE A 181 -16.25 17.84 -4.62
N GLN A 182 -16.50 19.14 -4.55
CA GLN A 182 -15.44 20.14 -4.45
C GLN A 182 -15.43 20.71 -3.04
N PRO A 183 -14.28 20.68 -2.34
CA PRO A 183 -14.16 21.40 -1.09
C PRO A 183 -14.23 22.91 -1.36
N GLU A 184 -14.78 23.65 -0.41
CA GLU A 184 -14.63 25.10 -0.42
C GLU A 184 -13.14 25.45 -0.36
N LYS A 185 -12.73 26.47 -1.12
CA LYS A 185 -11.36 26.98 -1.05
C LYS A 185 -11.10 27.50 0.36
N TRP A 186 -10.16 26.85 1.05
CA TRP A 186 -9.78 27.17 2.43
C TRP A 186 -8.48 27.99 2.51
N TRP A 187 -7.91 28.37 1.36
CA TRP A 187 -6.74 29.24 1.21
C TRP A 187 -6.89 30.13 -0.03
#